data_AF-A0A968WU72-F1
#
_entry.id   AF-A0A968WU72-F1
#
_cell.length_a   1.000
_cell.length_b   1.000
_cell.length_c   1.000
_cell.angle_alpha   90.00
_cell.angle_beta   90.00
_cell.angle_gamma   90.00
#
_symmetry.space_group_name_H-M   'P 1'
#
loop_
_entity.id
_entity.type
_entity.pdbx_description
1 polymer ?
#
loop_
_entity_poly.entity_id
_entity_poly.type
_entity_poly.pdbx_seq_one_letter_code
_entity_poly.pdbx_strand_id
1 'polypeptide(L)'
;MKAIQKLTKTARQVGRFFAAEHVAFAPFLPDLKRYSLPKFRQDAWSAANVTMLALAQGIAFAAIAGLPVVYGIVSTAVAAFTAPFLRARDTRF
;
A
#
# COMPACT_ATOMS: atom_id res chain seq x y z
N MET A 1 14.30 41.31 -22.42
CA MET A 1 13.86 40.02 -22.99
C MET A 1 14.34 38.76 -22.23
N LYS A 2 15.49 38.77 -21.52
CA LYS A 2 16.02 37.59 -20.80
C LYS A 2 15.23 37.14 -19.55
N ALA A 3 14.51 38.05 -18.89
CA ALA A 3 13.74 37.76 -17.67
C ALA A 3 12.52 36.86 -17.92
N ILE A 4 11.82 37.07 -19.04
CA ILE A 4 10.65 36.28 -19.48
C ILE A 4 11.05 34.83 -19.80
N GLN A 5 12.24 34.64 -20.37
CA GLN A 5 12.80 33.31 -20.65
C GLN A 5 13.21 32.55 -19.37
N LYS A 6 13.66 33.26 -18.33
CA LYS A 6 13.92 32.64 -17.01
C LYS A 6 12.63 32.21 -16.34
N LEU A 7 11.60 33.07 -16.34
CA LEU A 7 10.29 32.76 -15.74
C LEU A 7 9.64 31.52 -16.38
N THR A 8 9.66 31.44 -17.71
CA THR A 8 9.10 30.29 -18.44
C THR A 8 9.89 29.01 -18.22
N LYS A 9 11.23 29.08 -18.08
CA LYS A 9 12.05 27.92 -17.71
C LYS A 9 11.76 27.44 -16.29
N THR A 10 11.67 28.34 -15.32
CA THR A 10 11.36 27.99 -13.92
C THR A 10 9.95 27.42 -13.80
N ALA A 11 8.95 28.02 -14.45
CA ALA A 11 7.58 27.48 -14.49
C ALA A 11 7.53 26.08 -15.13
N ARG A 12 8.28 25.86 -16.21
CA ARG A 12 8.40 24.54 -16.84
C ARG A 12 9.15 23.53 -15.96
N GLN A 13 10.08 23.99 -15.14
CA GLN A 13 10.83 23.15 -14.21
C GLN A 13 9.95 22.74 -13.02
N VAL A 14 9.17 23.67 -12.46
CA VAL A 14 8.14 23.38 -11.44
C VAL A 14 7.08 22.43 -11.99
N GLY A 15 6.56 22.68 -13.19
CA GLY A 15 5.62 21.76 -13.85
C GLY A 15 6.21 20.37 -14.09
N ARG A 16 7.52 20.26 -14.34
CA ARG A 16 8.24 18.97 -14.44
C ARG A 16 8.44 18.30 -13.09
N PHE A 17 8.63 19.04 -12.00
CA PHE A 17 8.65 18.47 -10.64
C PHE A 17 7.28 17.90 -10.28
N PHE A 18 6.19 18.65 -10.50
CA PHE A 18 4.84 18.14 -10.28
C PHE A 18 4.45 16.98 -11.22
N ALA A 19 4.95 16.96 -12.46
CA ALA A 19 4.76 15.83 -13.37
C ALA A 19 5.65 14.62 -13.03
N ALA A 20 6.78 14.82 -12.35
CA ALA A 20 7.61 13.75 -11.80
C ALA A 20 6.99 13.14 -10.53
N GLU A 21 6.24 13.95 -9.78
CA GLU A 21 5.36 13.55 -8.67
C GLU A 21 4.09 12.88 -9.24
N HIS A 22 4.24 11.73 -9.90
CA HIS A 22 3.12 10.90 -10.34
C HIS A 22 2.38 10.35 -9.10
N VAL A 23 1.49 11.16 -8.51
CA VAL A 23 0.55 10.71 -7.48
C VAL A 23 -0.47 9.82 -8.18
N ALA A 24 -0.11 8.54 -8.32
CA ALA A 24 -1.03 7.53 -8.80
C ALA A 24 -2.10 7.33 -7.73
N PHE A 25 -3.32 7.81 -7.96
CA PHE A 25 -4.47 7.60 -7.07
C PHE A 25 -4.75 6.11 -6.81
N ALA A 26 -4.40 5.24 -7.76
CA ALA A 26 -4.52 3.80 -7.66
C ALA A 26 -3.19 3.12 -8.07
N PRO A 27 -2.17 3.10 -7.20
CA PRO A 27 -0.86 2.53 -7.52
C PRO A 27 -0.90 1.01 -7.72
N PHE A 28 -1.96 0.34 -7.27
CA PHE A 28 -2.20 -1.10 -7.38
C PHE A 28 -2.77 -1.54 -8.74
N LEU A 29 -3.27 -0.61 -9.56
CA LEU A 29 -3.93 -0.93 -10.82
C LEU A 29 -3.03 -1.66 -11.85
N PRO A 30 -1.73 -1.30 -12.00
CA PRO A 30 -0.82 -2.02 -12.90
C PRO A 30 -0.53 -3.46 -12.44
N ASP A 31 -0.45 -3.69 -11.14
CA ASP A 31 -0.15 -5.02 -10.57
C ASP A 31 -1.34 -5.96 -10.75
N LEU A 32 -2.56 -5.45 -10.57
CA LEU A 32 -3.79 -6.20 -10.81
C LEU A 32 -3.92 -6.64 -12.29
N LYS A 33 -3.51 -5.80 -13.24
CA LYS A 33 -3.51 -6.15 -14.68
C LYS A 33 -2.51 -7.24 -15.04
N ARG A 34 -1.44 -7.42 -14.26
CA ARG A 34 -0.38 -8.44 -14.45
C ARG A 34 -0.56 -9.66 -13.55
N TYR A 35 -1.69 -9.73 -12.85
CA TYR A 35 -1.99 -10.80 -11.93
C TYR A 35 -2.42 -12.06 -12.70
N SER A 36 -1.96 -13.22 -12.25
CA SER A 36 -2.19 -14.49 -12.94
C SER A 36 -2.64 -15.58 -11.96
N LEU A 37 -3.33 -16.60 -12.47
CA LEU A 37 -3.84 -17.72 -11.68
C LEU A 37 -2.76 -18.44 -10.86
N PRO A 38 -1.54 -18.69 -11.39
CA PRO A 38 -0.45 -19.28 -10.60
C PRO A 38 -0.05 -18.41 -9.41
N LYS A 39 -0.01 -17.08 -9.58
CA LYS A 39 0.28 -16.13 -8.48
C LYS A 39 -0.83 -16.17 -7.44
N PHE A 40 -2.10 -16.22 -7.87
CA PHE A 40 -3.23 -16.36 -6.96
C PHE A 40 -3.12 -17.59 -6.06
N ARG A 41 -2.72 -18.74 -6.61
CA ARG A 41 -2.53 -19.95 -5.81
C ARG A 41 -1.42 -19.78 -4.78
N GLN A 42 -0.30 -19.18 -5.17
CA GLN A 42 0.83 -18.91 -4.27
C GLN A 42 0.45 -17.90 -3.16
N ASP A 43 -0.27 -16.85 -3.53
CA ASP A 43 -0.75 -15.83 -2.59
C ASP A 43 -1.78 -16.42 -1.63
N ALA A 44 -2.65 -17.33 -2.06
CA ALA A 44 -3.60 -18.02 -1.18
C ALA A 44 -2.91 -18.89 -0.13
N TRP A 45 -1.89 -19.67 -0.53
CA TRP A 45 -1.09 -20.47 0.41
C TRP A 45 -0.32 -19.58 1.39
N SER A 46 0.27 -18.50 0.90
CA SER A 46 0.98 -17.53 1.74
C SER A 46 0.02 -16.83 2.72
N ALA A 47 -1.16 -16.44 2.25
CA ALA A 47 -2.20 -15.81 3.06
C ALA A 47 -2.71 -16.73 4.17
N ALA A 48 -2.88 -18.03 3.91
CA ALA A 48 -3.28 -19.00 4.94
C ALA A 48 -2.24 -19.09 6.06
N ASN A 49 -0.96 -19.20 5.70
CA ASN A 49 0.14 -19.25 6.69
C ASN A 49 0.24 -17.95 7.50
N VAL A 50 0.16 -16.80 6.84
CA VAL A 50 0.24 -15.49 7.50
C VAL A 50 -0.97 -15.24 8.40
N THR A 51 -2.18 -15.62 7.97
CA THR A 51 -3.41 -15.43 8.75
C THR A 51 -3.37 -16.23 10.05
N MET A 52 -2.88 -17.48 10.00
CA MET A 52 -2.76 -18.31 11.20
C MET A 52 -1.84 -17.66 12.25
N LEU A 53 -0.73 -17.07 11.82
CA LEU A 53 0.18 -16.31 12.69
C LEU A 53 -0.47 -15.00 13.18
N ALA A 54 -1.05 -14.22 12.28
CA ALA A 54 -1.63 -12.92 12.59
C ALA A 54 -2.80 -13.02 13.57
N LEU A 55 -3.59 -14.10 13.51
CA LEU A 55 -4.66 -14.37 14.49
C LEU A 55 -4.07 -14.57 15.90
N ALA A 56 -3.06 -15.42 16.05
CA ALA A 56 -2.41 -15.64 17.34
C ALA A 56 -1.80 -14.33 17.90
N GLN A 57 -1.18 -13.53 17.03
CA GLN A 57 -0.62 -12.22 17.40
C GLN A 57 -1.70 -11.22 17.82
N GLY A 58 -2.81 -11.15 17.08
CA GLY A 58 -3.95 -10.28 17.40
C GLY A 58 -4.60 -10.65 18.74
N ILE A 59 -4.76 -11.95 19.02
CA ILE A 59 -5.25 -12.45 20.32
C ILE A 59 -4.30 -12.02 21.44
N ALA A 60 -2.98 -12.17 21.24
CA ALA A 60 -1.98 -11.78 22.23
C ALA A 60 -2.00 -10.26 22.51
N PHE A 61 -2.11 -9.41 21.48
CA PHE A 61 -2.18 -7.96 21.66
C PHE A 61 -3.48 -7.51 22.34
N ALA A 62 -4.62 -8.11 22.00
CA ALA A 62 -5.87 -7.85 22.69
C ALA A 62 -5.79 -8.23 24.18
N ALA A 63 -5.19 -9.38 24.48
CA ALA A 63 -4.98 -9.84 25.85
C ALA A 63 -4.07 -8.90 26.66
N ILE A 64 -2.96 -8.42 26.07
CA ILE A 64 -2.05 -7.45 26.72
C ILE A 64 -2.76 -6.13 27.00
N ALA A 65 -3.60 -5.66 26.07
CA ALA A 65 -4.35 -4.42 26.21
C ALA A 65 -5.56 -4.52 27.15
N GLY A 66 -5.83 -5.69 27.75
CA GLY A 66 -7.01 -5.93 28.58
C GLY A 66 -8.34 -5.84 27.82
N LEU A 67 -8.29 -5.94 26.48
CA LEU A 67 -9.45 -5.87 25.60
C LEU A 67 -10.00 -7.28 25.34
N PRO A 68 -11.30 -7.40 25.06
CA PRO A 68 -11.87 -8.63 24.51
C PRO A 68 -11.13 -9.09 23.25
N VAL A 69 -10.87 -10.40 23.16
CA VAL A 69 -10.13 -11.05 22.05
C VAL A 69 -10.68 -10.67 20.67
N VAL A 70 -12.01 -10.47 20.58
CA VAL A 70 -12.71 -10.06 19.36
C VAL A 70 -12.07 -8.80 18.74
N TYR A 71 -11.63 -7.84 19.55
CA TYR A 71 -11.01 -6.61 19.04
C TYR A 71 -9.65 -6.86 18.38
N GLY A 72 -8.89 -7.86 18.83
CA GLY A 72 -7.65 -8.29 18.17
C GLY A 72 -7.92 -8.90 16.79
N ILE A 73 -8.93 -9.75 16.68
CA ILE A 73 -9.32 -10.38 15.41
C ILE A 73 -9.87 -9.34 14.42
N VAL A 74 -10.81 -8.49 14.87
CA VAL A 74 -11.45 -7.49 14.02
C VAL A 74 -10.44 -6.46 13.51
N SER A 75 -9.54 -5.96 14.38
CA SER A 75 -8.50 -5.01 13.96
C SER A 75 -7.55 -5.61 12.91
N THR A 76 -7.13 -6.85 13.12
CA THR A 76 -6.24 -7.57 12.18
C THR A 76 -6.94 -7.80 10.83
N ALA A 77 -8.22 -8.16 10.84
CA ALA A 77 -9.02 -8.32 9.62
C ALA A 77 -9.17 -6.99 8.86
N VAL A 78 -9.52 -5.90 9.54
CA VAL A 78 -9.64 -4.56 8.94
C VAL A 78 -8.30 -4.09 8.36
N ALA A 79 -7.20 -4.31 9.07
CA ALA A 79 -5.86 -3.99 8.58
C ALA A 79 -5.49 -4.79 7.32
N ALA A 80 -5.79 -6.09 7.28
CA ALA A 80 -5.52 -6.94 6.12
C ALA A 80 -6.27 -6.48 4.85
N PHE A 81 -7.49 -5.95 5.00
CA PHE A 81 -8.24 -5.40 3.87
C PHE A 81 -7.78 -4.00 3.46
N THR A 82 -7.43 -3.14 4.42
CA THR A 82 -7.09 -1.73 4.13
C THR A 82 -5.65 -1.53 3.66
N ALA A 83 -4.71 -2.34 4.14
CA ALA A 83 -3.28 -2.20 3.83
C ALA A 83 -2.95 -2.31 2.32
N PRO A 84 -3.53 -3.22 1.52
CA PRO A 84 -3.26 -3.30 0.08
C PRO A 84 -3.65 -2.04 -0.69
N PHE A 85 -4.69 -1.32 -0.24
CA PHE A 85 -5.13 -0.06 -0.88
C PHE A 85 -4.23 1.12 -0.56
N LEU A 86 -3.71 1.16 0.67
CA LEU A 86 -2.83 2.22 1.17
C LEU A 86 -1.36 2.00 0.77
N ARG A 87 -1.03 0.84 0.23
CA ARG A 87 0.34 0.51 -0.16
C ARG A 87 0.82 1.42 -1.29
N ALA A 88 1.76 2.30 -0.96
CA ALA A 88 2.55 3.00 -1.97
C ALA A 88 3.44 1.99 -2.72
N ARG A 89 3.46 2.10 -4.05
CA ARG A 89 4.34 1.28 -4.89
C ARG A 89 5.77 1.80 -4.75
N ASP A 90 6.55 1.21 -3.86
CA ASP A 90 7.99 1.38 -3.84
C ASP A 90 8.60 0.72 -5.08
N THR A 91 9.11 1.54 -5.99
CA THR A 91 9.80 1.10 -7.22
C THR A 91 11.30 0.86 -7.00
N ARG A 92 11.74 0.80 -5.74
CA ARG A 92 13.13 0.55 -5.37
C ARG A 92 13.29 -0.84 -4.75
N PHE A 93 13.14 -1.90 -5.55
CA PHE A 93 13.83 -3.19 -5.42
C PHE A 93 13.70 -3.92 -6.76
#